data_AF-A0A965UUF8-F1
#
_entry.id   AF-A0A965UUF8-F1
#
_cell.length_a   1.000
_cell.length_b   1.000
_cell.length_c   1.000
_cell.angle_alpha   90.00
_cell.angle_beta   90.00
_cell.angle_gamma   90.00
#
_symmetry.space_group_name_H-M   'P 1'
#
loop_
_entity.id
_entity.type
_entity.pdbx_description
1 polymer ?
#
loop_
_entity_poly.entity_id
_entity_poly.type
_entity_poly.pdbx_seq_one_letter_code
_entity_poly.pdbx_strand_id
1 'polypeptide(L)'
;MCVMGLVFSGGLAAMMHGCFLLLAFFGEPVWIDVPVLRPMQSVKGSAALADIESRMPAGHQYAFPSMPMTWGHETTHGLNSNLRMGRPNCNAIYCMDGLAAIVKEPRGRLSAVAARIPKSLRGPSFNLYLVQQRQYWEMEPTYVLDEWVAYINGSLVGREVRENGWHFELLQAINFTVYSIAMAQSVCVSDPTYDHSQLRGVIDYNSQRVMKIWQELDASGADDTHVRQIRAYLEAWRTGTEAAELRAFAKDYLGRSVLGE
;
A
#
# COMPACT_ATOMS: atom_id res chain seq x y z
N MET A 1 -51.61 23.20 -65.97
CA MET A 1 -52.97 22.87 -65.49
C MET A 1 -52.83 21.78 -64.44
N CYS A 2 -53.34 22.05 -63.23
CA CYS A 2 -53.72 21.16 -62.12
C CYS A 2 -52.76 20.05 -61.62
N VAL A 3 -52.63 19.72 -60.33
CA VAL A 3 -52.92 20.27 -58.97
C VAL A 3 -52.79 19.06 -58.03
N MET A 4 -52.14 19.24 -56.86
CA MET A 4 -52.24 18.45 -55.61
C MET A 4 -51.85 16.95 -55.61
N GLY A 5 -51.34 16.35 -54.53
CA GLY A 5 -51.10 16.81 -53.17
C GLY A 5 -50.64 15.65 -52.26
N LEU A 6 -49.95 16.01 -51.16
CA LEU A 6 -49.83 15.40 -49.82
C LEU A 6 -49.79 13.87 -49.63
N VAL A 7 -48.85 13.36 -48.81
CA VAL A 7 -49.07 12.92 -47.40
C VAL A 7 -47.72 12.77 -46.66
N PHE A 8 -47.68 13.26 -45.42
CA PHE A 8 -46.64 13.11 -44.39
C PHE A 8 -46.81 11.80 -43.59
N SER A 9 -45.71 11.14 -43.25
CA SER A 9 -45.52 10.37 -42.00
C SER A 9 -44.01 10.20 -41.80
N GLY A 10 -43.34 10.75 -40.80
CA GLY A 10 -43.67 10.67 -39.38
C GLY A 10 -42.83 9.55 -38.76
N GLY A 11 -41.55 9.81 -38.48
CA GLY A 11 -40.62 8.84 -37.88
C GLY A 11 -39.58 9.55 -37.03
N LEU A 12 -39.97 9.94 -35.82
CA LEU A 12 -39.08 10.47 -34.79
C LEU A 12 -38.24 9.29 -34.27
N ALA A 13 -36.99 9.17 -34.72
CA ALA A 13 -36.05 8.20 -34.18
C ALA A 13 -35.61 8.67 -32.78
N ALA A 14 -36.22 8.09 -31.75
CA ALA A 14 -35.79 8.26 -30.37
C ALA A 14 -34.38 7.65 -30.23
N MET A 15 -33.34 8.50 -30.17
CA MET A 15 -32.03 8.11 -29.65
C MET A 15 -32.18 7.75 -28.18
N MET A 16 -32.48 6.48 -27.90
CA MET A 16 -32.23 5.89 -26.59
C MET A 16 -30.73 6.00 -26.32
N HIS A 17 -30.36 7.01 -25.54
CA HIS A 17 -29.11 7.00 -24.79
C HIS A 17 -29.15 5.80 -23.86
N GLY A 18 -28.62 4.68 -24.35
CA GLY A 18 -28.29 3.54 -23.53
C GLY A 18 -27.22 3.97 -22.54
N CYS A 19 -27.65 4.43 -21.36
CA CYS A 19 -26.82 4.41 -20.16
C CYS A 19 -26.42 2.96 -19.93
N PHE A 20 -25.27 2.56 -20.48
CA PHE A 20 -24.53 1.42 -19.98
C PHE A 20 -24.13 1.77 -18.55
N LEU A 21 -24.94 1.30 -17.60
CA LEU A 21 -24.51 1.08 -16.23
C LEU A 21 -23.39 0.04 -16.31
N LEU A 22 -22.16 0.52 -16.52
CA LEU A 22 -20.97 -0.21 -16.16
C LEU A 22 -21.03 -0.37 -14.64
N LEU A 23 -21.62 -1.48 -14.20
CA LEU A 23 -21.32 -2.04 -12.89
C LEU A 23 -19.82 -2.35 -12.91
N ALA A 24 -19.02 -1.36 -12.54
CA ALA A 24 -17.63 -1.57 -12.21
C ALA A 24 -17.64 -2.50 -11.00
N PHE A 25 -17.51 -3.80 -11.25
CA PHE A 25 -17.18 -4.74 -10.20
C PHE A 25 -15.79 -4.35 -9.71
N PHE A 26 -15.77 -3.64 -8.59
CA PHE A 26 -14.59 -3.42 -7.77
C PHE A 26 -14.14 -4.80 -7.31
N GLY A 27 -13.27 -5.44 -8.09
CA GLY A 27 -12.74 -6.75 -7.75
C GLY A 27 -11.92 -6.64 -6.48
N GLU A 28 -12.27 -7.44 -5.47
CA GLU A 28 -11.39 -7.71 -4.34
C GLU A 28 -9.99 -8.10 -4.85
N PRO A 29 -8.91 -7.66 -4.19
CA PRO A 29 -7.57 -8.09 -4.56
C PRO A 29 -7.48 -9.63 -4.54
N VAL A 30 -6.82 -10.18 -5.56
CA VAL A 30 -6.49 -11.59 -5.62
C VAL A 30 -5.37 -11.87 -4.61
N TRP A 31 -5.71 -12.61 -3.57
CA TRP A 31 -4.78 -13.11 -2.58
C TRP A 31 -4.30 -14.51 -2.94
N ILE A 32 -3.07 -14.82 -2.56
CA ILE A 32 -2.52 -16.17 -2.61
C ILE A 32 -2.19 -16.65 -1.19
N ASP A 33 -2.34 -17.94 -0.97
CA ASP A 33 -1.89 -18.59 0.25
C ASP A 33 -0.38 -18.80 0.20
N VAL A 34 0.29 -18.42 1.28
CA VAL A 34 1.72 -18.63 1.50
C VAL A 34 1.89 -19.79 2.47
N PRO A 35 2.41 -20.94 2.00
CA PRO A 35 2.44 -22.16 2.79
C PRO A 35 3.42 -22.07 3.95
N VAL A 36 3.04 -22.65 5.09
CA VAL A 36 3.94 -22.89 6.22
C VAL A 36 4.95 -23.96 5.80
N LEU A 37 6.23 -23.60 5.77
CA LEU A 37 7.35 -24.51 5.53
C LEU A 37 7.82 -25.18 6.82
N ARG A 38 7.76 -24.45 7.94
CA ARG A 38 8.25 -24.87 9.24
C ARG A 38 7.30 -24.36 10.32
N PRO A 39 6.41 -25.20 10.88
CA PRO A 39 5.47 -24.75 11.91
C PRO A 39 6.20 -24.13 13.11
N MET A 40 5.80 -22.92 13.48
CA MET A 40 6.36 -22.18 14.62
C MET A 40 5.23 -21.53 15.39
N GLN A 41 5.26 -21.65 16.72
CA GLN A 41 4.28 -20.98 17.58
C GLN A 41 4.74 -19.60 18.02
N SER A 42 6.05 -19.43 18.25
CA SER A 42 6.65 -18.16 18.65
C SER A 42 8.13 -18.14 18.28
N VAL A 43 8.62 -16.98 17.87
CA VAL A 43 10.04 -16.70 17.67
C VAL A 43 10.36 -15.46 18.49
N LYS A 44 11.28 -15.59 19.45
CA LYS A 44 11.66 -14.49 20.37
C LYS A 44 10.49 -13.86 21.12
N GLY A 45 9.41 -14.62 21.37
CA GLY A 45 8.22 -14.13 22.06
C GLY A 45 7.20 -13.46 21.14
N SER A 46 7.44 -13.38 19.83
CA SER A 46 6.50 -12.84 18.84
C SER A 46 5.83 -13.97 18.04
N ALA A 47 4.51 -13.89 17.94
CA ALA A 47 3.69 -14.71 17.05
C ALA A 47 3.78 -14.17 15.62
N ALA A 48 3.82 -12.85 15.43
CA ALA A 48 4.04 -12.24 14.13
C ALA A 48 5.38 -12.69 13.50
N LEU A 49 6.48 -12.70 14.28
CA LEU A 49 7.76 -13.17 13.77
C LEU A 49 7.73 -14.67 13.46
N ALA A 50 7.01 -15.47 14.26
CA ALA A 50 6.83 -16.89 13.97
C ALA A 50 6.05 -17.12 12.66
N ASP A 51 5.02 -16.32 12.40
CA ASP A 51 4.25 -16.37 11.16
C ASP A 51 5.14 -16.10 9.94
N ILE A 52 5.96 -15.05 9.98
CA ILE A 52 6.91 -14.71 8.91
C ILE A 52 7.98 -15.82 8.74
N GLU A 53 8.64 -16.22 9.84
CA GLU A 53 9.72 -17.21 9.85
C GLU A 53 9.27 -18.59 9.36
N SER A 54 8.06 -19.00 9.74
CA SER A 54 7.51 -20.30 9.40
C SER A 54 7.34 -20.50 7.88
N ARG A 55 7.38 -19.41 7.10
CA ARG A 55 7.23 -19.39 5.64
C ARG A 55 8.55 -19.22 4.89
N MET A 56 9.66 -19.19 5.62
CA MET A 56 11.01 -19.11 5.07
C MET A 56 11.81 -20.40 5.31
N PRO A 57 12.72 -20.79 4.39
CA PRO A 57 13.61 -21.93 4.59
C PRO A 57 14.50 -21.76 5.83
N ALA A 58 14.78 -22.84 6.57
CA ALA A 58 15.68 -22.74 7.72
C ALA A 58 17.07 -22.22 7.30
N GLY A 59 17.65 -21.32 8.11
CA GLY A 59 19.00 -20.80 7.89
C GLY A 59 19.13 -19.70 6.84
N HIS A 60 18.03 -19.04 6.45
CA HIS A 60 18.10 -17.88 5.55
C HIS A 60 18.89 -16.71 6.17
N GLN A 61 19.42 -15.84 5.31
CA GLN A 61 20.28 -14.72 5.70
C GLN A 61 19.55 -13.56 6.40
N TYR A 62 18.24 -13.46 6.27
CA TYR A 62 17.42 -12.36 6.83
C TYR A 62 17.16 -12.45 8.34
N ALA A 63 17.81 -13.38 9.05
CA ALA A 63 17.61 -13.56 10.47
C ALA A 63 18.49 -12.64 11.31
N PHE A 64 17.89 -11.88 12.22
CA PHE A 64 18.58 -10.97 13.15
C PHE A 64 18.25 -11.33 14.61
N PRO A 65 18.92 -12.33 15.22
CA PRO A 65 18.53 -12.88 16.52
C PRO A 65 18.53 -11.90 17.70
N SER A 66 19.24 -10.79 17.58
CA SER A 66 19.34 -9.71 18.57
C SER A 66 18.43 -8.51 18.31
N MET A 67 17.77 -8.46 17.14
CA MET A 67 16.90 -7.36 16.72
C MET A 67 15.61 -7.95 16.10
N PRO A 68 14.68 -8.51 16.89
CA PRO A 68 13.48 -9.18 16.38
C PRO A 68 12.63 -8.31 15.44
N MET A 69 12.50 -7.01 15.70
CA MET A 69 11.80 -6.08 14.82
C MET A 69 12.46 -6.01 13.43
N THR A 70 13.77 -5.77 13.39
CA THR A 70 14.56 -5.79 12.15
C THR A 70 14.50 -7.17 11.49
N TRP A 71 14.49 -8.25 12.28
CA TRP A 71 14.31 -9.60 11.76
C TRP A 71 12.99 -9.73 11.00
N GLY A 72 11.86 -9.33 11.60
CA GLY A 72 10.56 -9.34 10.94
C GLY A 72 10.52 -8.49 9.66
N HIS A 73 11.13 -7.30 9.70
CA HIS A 73 11.26 -6.40 8.56
C HIS A 73 12.03 -7.05 7.39
N GLU A 74 13.28 -7.44 7.64
CA GLU A 74 14.18 -7.99 6.62
C GLU A 74 13.71 -9.34 6.08
N THR A 75 13.11 -10.17 6.93
CA THR A 75 12.56 -11.47 6.48
C THR A 75 11.30 -11.29 5.64
N THR A 76 10.55 -10.20 5.83
CA THR A 76 9.45 -9.84 4.92
C THR A 76 9.99 -9.58 3.51
N HIS A 77 11.08 -8.82 3.35
CA HIS A 77 11.73 -8.65 2.04
C HIS A 77 12.20 -9.97 1.43
N GLY A 78 12.83 -10.83 2.24
CA GLY A 78 13.25 -12.16 1.82
C GLY A 78 12.08 -13.02 1.33
N LEU A 79 10.96 -13.00 2.05
CA LEU A 79 9.75 -13.74 1.70
C LEU A 79 9.12 -13.19 0.41
N ASN A 80 8.98 -11.87 0.30
CA ASN A 80 8.49 -11.21 -0.91
C ASN A 80 9.35 -11.55 -2.13
N SER A 81 10.68 -11.57 -1.96
CA SER A 81 11.63 -11.99 -2.99
C SER A 81 11.42 -13.43 -3.45
N ASN A 82 11.27 -14.36 -2.50
CA ASN A 82 11.00 -15.77 -2.81
C ASN A 82 9.66 -15.95 -3.52
N LEU A 83 8.61 -15.22 -3.11
CA LEU A 83 7.26 -15.33 -3.68
C LEU A 83 7.17 -14.78 -5.11
N ARG A 84 7.97 -13.77 -5.46
CA ARG A 84 8.04 -13.24 -6.83
C ARG A 84 9.02 -13.99 -7.73
N MET A 85 9.80 -14.93 -7.19
CA MET A 85 10.73 -15.72 -7.99
C MET A 85 9.99 -16.46 -9.12
N GLY A 86 10.48 -16.34 -10.35
CA GLY A 86 9.83 -16.89 -11.54
C GLY A 86 8.62 -16.09 -12.06
N ARG A 87 8.31 -14.92 -11.46
CA ARG A 87 7.25 -14.00 -11.89
C ARG A 87 7.85 -12.66 -12.30
N PRO A 88 8.43 -12.57 -13.51
CA PRO A 88 9.05 -11.32 -13.97
C PRO A 88 8.02 -10.19 -14.02
N ASN A 89 8.45 -8.97 -13.71
CA ASN A 89 7.61 -7.76 -13.69
C ASN A 89 6.43 -7.84 -12.71
N CYS A 90 6.60 -8.55 -11.60
CA CYS A 90 5.68 -8.53 -10.48
C CYS A 90 6.45 -8.36 -9.18
N ASN A 91 5.80 -7.75 -8.21
CA ASN A 91 6.21 -7.80 -6.83
C ASN A 91 5.23 -8.67 -6.03
N ALA A 92 5.70 -9.24 -4.93
CA ALA A 92 4.89 -9.99 -4.00
C ALA A 92 4.85 -9.25 -2.67
N ILE A 93 3.68 -9.18 -2.05
CA ILE A 93 3.41 -8.35 -0.88
C ILE A 93 2.82 -9.26 0.20
N TYR A 94 3.65 -9.74 1.12
CA TYR A 94 3.21 -10.57 2.25
C TYR A 94 2.57 -9.73 3.35
N CYS A 95 1.36 -10.12 3.75
CA CYS A 95 0.52 -9.33 4.64
C CYS A 95 0.14 -10.03 5.96
N MET A 96 0.94 -11.00 6.40
CA MET A 96 0.69 -11.86 7.56
C MET A 96 -0.39 -12.92 7.33
N ASP A 97 -0.47 -13.87 8.28
CA ASP A 97 -1.50 -14.91 8.34
C ASP A 97 -1.55 -15.80 7.08
N GLY A 98 -0.41 -15.92 6.39
CA GLY A 98 -0.33 -16.70 5.15
C GLY A 98 -0.94 -16.02 3.94
N LEU A 99 -1.27 -14.73 4.00
CA LEU A 99 -1.80 -13.99 2.86
C LEU A 99 -0.70 -13.19 2.17
N ALA A 100 -0.60 -13.34 0.86
CA ALA A 100 0.18 -12.43 0.02
C ALA A 100 -0.61 -11.97 -1.20
N ALA A 101 -0.29 -10.78 -1.69
CA ALA A 101 -0.76 -10.28 -2.97
C ALA A 101 0.38 -10.30 -3.99
N ILE A 102 0.01 -10.48 -5.27
CA ILE A 102 0.95 -10.37 -6.39
C ILE A 102 0.54 -9.15 -7.19
N VAL A 103 1.40 -8.14 -7.19
CA VAL A 103 1.13 -6.86 -7.85
C VAL A 103 2.02 -6.78 -9.08
N LYS A 104 1.43 -6.57 -10.24
CA LYS A 104 2.19 -6.36 -11.47
C LYS A 104 2.95 -5.04 -11.36
N GLU A 105 4.18 -4.99 -11.85
CA GLU A 105 4.93 -3.74 -11.92
C GLU A 105 4.29 -2.82 -12.98
N PRO A 106 3.78 -1.64 -12.62
CA PRO A 106 3.29 -0.66 -13.57
C PRO A 106 4.45 0.10 -14.21
N ARG A 107 4.21 0.75 -15.35
CA ARG A 107 5.15 1.77 -15.83
C ARG A 107 5.11 2.97 -14.89
N GLY A 108 6.26 3.37 -14.39
CA GLY A 108 6.37 4.53 -13.52
C GLY A 108 7.81 4.77 -13.10
N ARG A 109 8.01 5.85 -12.33
CA ARG A 109 9.32 6.20 -11.81
C ARG A 109 9.24 6.61 -10.35
N LEU A 110 10.18 6.17 -9.51
CA LEU A 110 10.25 6.62 -8.11
C LEU A 110 10.43 8.14 -8.01
N SER A 111 11.16 8.75 -8.94
CA SER A 111 11.26 10.21 -9.03
C SER A 111 9.90 10.91 -9.23
N ALA A 112 8.99 10.32 -10.00
CA ALA A 112 7.64 10.86 -10.19
C ALA A 112 6.78 10.68 -8.94
N VAL A 113 6.90 9.55 -8.23
CA VAL A 113 6.28 9.33 -6.92
C VAL A 113 6.74 10.39 -5.92
N ALA A 114 8.05 10.60 -5.81
CA ALA A 114 8.66 11.56 -4.89
C ALA A 114 8.21 13.00 -5.14
N ALA A 115 8.00 13.38 -6.41
CA ALA A 115 7.55 14.71 -6.80
C ALA A 115 6.11 15.01 -6.34
N ARG A 116 5.28 13.97 -6.21
CA ARG A 116 3.88 14.08 -5.77
C ARG A 116 3.69 14.22 -4.27
N ILE A 117 4.74 13.94 -3.48
CA ILE A 117 4.65 13.98 -2.03
C ILE A 117 4.99 15.40 -1.54
N PRO A 118 4.02 16.10 -0.91
CA PRO A 118 4.25 17.43 -0.35
C PRO A 118 5.35 17.44 0.68
N LYS A 119 6.04 18.59 0.83
CA LYS A 119 7.16 18.70 1.79
C LYS A 119 6.73 18.40 3.22
N SER A 120 5.55 18.84 3.62
CA SER A 120 4.94 18.55 4.94
C SER A 120 4.72 17.06 5.21
N LEU A 121 4.67 16.22 4.17
CA LEU A 121 4.49 14.78 4.27
C LEU A 121 5.76 13.98 3.93
N ARG A 122 6.92 14.63 3.86
CA ARG A 122 8.22 13.94 3.71
C ARG A 122 8.75 13.55 5.09
N GLY A 123 8.27 12.41 5.58
CA GLY A 123 8.75 11.76 6.80
C GLY A 123 10.24 11.38 6.77
N PRO A 124 10.77 10.84 7.89
CA PRO A 124 12.20 10.65 8.10
C PRO A 124 12.90 9.83 7.02
N SER A 125 12.23 8.81 6.48
CA SER A 125 12.84 7.92 5.48
C SER A 125 12.56 8.31 4.02
N PHE A 126 11.91 9.46 3.76
CA PHE A 126 11.65 9.94 2.39
C PHE A 126 12.92 9.99 1.54
N ASN A 127 13.99 10.57 2.09
CA ASN A 127 15.24 10.75 1.35
C ASN A 127 15.91 9.42 1.02
N LEU A 128 15.89 8.48 1.97
CA LEU A 128 16.42 7.14 1.74
C LEU A 128 15.64 6.46 0.61
N TYR A 129 14.35 6.23 0.80
CA TYR A 129 13.58 5.35 -0.07
C TYR A 129 13.11 5.97 -1.39
N LEU A 130 12.83 7.27 -1.40
CA LEU A 130 12.30 7.92 -2.59
C LEU A 130 13.31 8.80 -3.30
N VAL A 131 14.54 8.95 -2.79
CA VAL A 131 15.60 9.73 -3.45
C VAL A 131 16.86 8.90 -3.67
N GLN A 132 17.46 8.34 -2.61
CA GLN A 132 18.73 7.60 -2.71
C GLN A 132 18.54 6.23 -3.37
N GLN A 133 17.46 5.51 -3.03
CA GLN A 133 17.18 4.18 -3.55
C GLN A 133 16.80 4.15 -5.04
N ARG A 134 16.56 5.31 -5.66
CA ARG A 134 16.37 5.43 -7.12
C ARG A 134 17.52 4.85 -7.93
N GLN A 135 18.74 4.84 -7.40
CA GLN A 135 19.88 4.27 -8.10
C GLN A 135 19.68 2.77 -8.44
N TYR A 136 18.82 2.07 -7.67
CA TYR A 136 18.50 0.66 -7.87
C TYR A 136 17.07 0.45 -8.37
N TRP A 137 16.12 1.25 -7.87
CA TRP A 137 14.69 0.98 -8.00
C TRP A 137 13.91 2.02 -8.82
N GLU A 138 14.60 2.89 -9.57
CA GLU A 138 13.95 4.02 -10.26
C GLU A 138 12.78 3.59 -11.15
N MET A 139 12.85 2.41 -11.77
CA MET A 139 11.84 1.91 -12.72
C MET A 139 10.90 0.87 -12.12
N GLU A 140 11.03 0.58 -10.82
CA GLU A 140 10.18 -0.35 -10.07
C GLU A 140 9.39 0.38 -8.97
N PRO A 141 8.40 1.23 -9.32
CA PRO A 141 7.61 1.96 -8.32
C PRO A 141 6.98 1.06 -7.25
N THR A 142 6.63 -0.21 -7.53
CA THR A 142 6.06 -1.09 -6.49
C THR A 142 7.04 -1.46 -5.37
N TYR A 143 8.32 -1.11 -5.50
CA TYR A 143 9.29 -1.11 -4.40
C TYR A 143 8.74 -0.40 -3.14
N VAL A 144 7.96 0.67 -3.32
CA VAL A 144 7.30 1.39 -2.21
C VAL A 144 6.39 0.48 -1.40
N LEU A 145 5.71 -0.48 -2.04
CA LEU A 145 4.83 -1.42 -1.35
C LEU A 145 5.62 -2.47 -0.55
N ASP A 146 6.79 -2.91 -1.06
CA ASP A 146 7.66 -3.88 -0.38
C ASP A 146 8.17 -3.32 0.95
N GLU A 147 8.73 -2.11 0.91
CA GLU A 147 9.14 -1.35 2.10
C GLU A 147 7.97 -1.12 3.05
N TRP A 148 6.81 -0.74 2.52
CA TRP A 148 5.64 -0.48 3.35
C TRP A 148 5.25 -1.69 4.19
N VAL A 149 5.11 -2.86 3.57
CA VAL A 149 4.70 -4.06 4.32
C VAL A 149 5.79 -4.57 5.25
N ALA A 150 7.06 -4.39 4.91
CA ALA A 150 8.17 -4.67 5.83
C ALA A 150 8.08 -3.81 7.10
N TYR A 151 7.81 -2.52 6.97
CA TYR A 151 7.56 -1.62 8.12
C TYR A 151 6.31 -2.01 8.93
N ILE A 152 5.21 -2.41 8.28
CA ILE A 152 4.00 -2.87 8.99
C ILE A 152 4.32 -4.14 9.80
N ASN A 153 4.96 -5.11 9.17
CA ASN A 153 5.27 -6.40 9.78
C ASN A 153 6.31 -6.25 10.90
N GLY A 154 7.35 -5.45 10.67
CA GLY A 154 8.34 -5.07 11.69
C GLY A 154 7.66 -4.41 12.89
N SER A 155 6.75 -3.46 12.66
CA SER A 155 6.00 -2.79 13.74
C SER A 155 5.18 -3.77 14.60
N LEU A 156 4.54 -4.76 13.98
CA LEU A 156 3.80 -5.82 14.68
C LEU A 156 4.73 -6.65 15.57
N VAL A 157 5.89 -7.07 15.04
CA VAL A 157 6.88 -7.83 15.80
C VAL A 157 7.42 -6.99 16.96
N GLY A 158 7.88 -5.78 16.69
CA GLY A 158 8.45 -4.87 17.70
C GLY A 158 7.46 -4.58 18.84
N ARG A 159 6.17 -4.43 18.52
CA ARG A 159 5.10 -4.28 19.51
C ARG A 159 4.96 -5.51 20.41
N GLU A 160 4.91 -6.72 19.83
CA GLU A 160 4.72 -7.97 20.59
C GLU A 160 5.87 -8.23 21.57
N VAL A 161 7.11 -7.97 21.16
CA VAL A 161 8.29 -8.15 22.02
C VAL A 161 8.65 -6.90 22.84
N ARG A 162 7.88 -5.82 22.70
CA ARG A 162 8.13 -4.51 23.33
C ARG A 162 9.54 -3.96 23.06
N GLU A 163 10.01 -4.11 21.83
CA GLU A 163 11.33 -3.63 21.41
C GLU A 163 11.34 -2.09 21.35
N ASN A 164 12.40 -1.47 21.87
CA ASN A 164 12.54 -0.02 21.78
C ASN A 164 12.58 0.42 20.32
N GLY A 165 11.79 1.43 19.97
CA GLY A 165 11.76 1.99 18.61
C GLY A 165 10.63 1.45 17.72
N TRP A 166 9.80 0.52 18.17
CA TRP A 166 8.67 0.04 17.34
C TRP A 166 7.66 1.13 16.95
N HIS A 167 7.55 2.22 17.74
CA HIS A 167 6.76 3.39 17.35
C HIS A 167 7.37 4.16 16.17
N PHE A 168 8.70 4.15 16.02
CA PHE A 168 9.37 4.73 14.85
C PHE A 168 9.10 3.88 13.61
N GLU A 169 9.13 2.57 13.74
CA GLU A 169 8.74 1.62 12.68
C GLU A 169 7.30 1.89 12.22
N LEU A 170 6.38 2.11 13.16
CA LEU A 170 4.99 2.46 12.85
C LEU A 170 4.86 3.83 12.17
N LEU A 171 5.65 4.82 12.60
CA LEU A 171 5.71 6.12 11.91
C LEU A 171 6.11 5.94 10.44
N GLN A 172 7.10 5.10 10.15
CA GLN A 172 7.48 4.78 8.77
C GLN A 172 6.34 4.10 8.02
N ALA A 173 5.67 3.11 8.63
CA ALA A 173 4.50 2.46 8.02
C ALA A 173 3.39 3.48 7.67
N ILE A 174 3.17 4.50 8.50
CA ILE A 174 2.23 5.59 8.23
C ILE A 174 2.73 6.50 7.10
N ASN A 175 4.03 6.83 7.07
CA ASN A 175 4.62 7.59 5.95
C ASN A 175 4.43 6.85 4.62
N PHE A 176 4.66 5.54 4.61
CA PHE A 176 4.53 4.70 3.42
C PHE A 176 3.07 4.51 2.95
N THR A 177 2.07 4.68 3.81
CA THR A 177 0.67 4.79 3.37
C THR A 177 0.52 5.96 2.39
N VAL A 178 1.04 7.15 2.74
CA VAL A 178 1.01 8.33 1.87
C VAL A 178 1.84 8.11 0.61
N TYR A 179 3.00 7.45 0.73
CA TYR A 179 3.87 7.21 -0.43
C TYR A 179 3.24 6.23 -1.42
N SER A 180 2.51 5.24 -0.92
CA SER A 180 1.79 4.27 -1.75
C SER A 180 0.60 4.92 -2.48
N ILE A 181 -0.09 5.87 -1.84
CA ILE A 181 -1.12 6.69 -2.50
C ILE A 181 -0.50 7.56 -3.59
N ALA A 182 0.62 8.25 -3.30
CA ALA A 182 1.34 9.04 -4.30
C ALA A 182 1.87 8.19 -5.46
N MET A 183 2.28 6.95 -5.17
CA MET A 183 2.69 5.97 -6.16
C MET A 183 1.51 5.61 -7.07
N ALA A 184 0.35 5.25 -6.51
CA ALA A 184 -0.85 4.96 -7.29
C ALA A 184 -1.28 6.16 -8.16
N GLN A 185 -1.23 7.37 -7.61
CA GLN A 185 -1.51 8.59 -8.38
C GLN A 185 -0.53 8.78 -9.54
N SER A 186 0.77 8.48 -9.32
CA SER A 186 1.77 8.52 -10.38
C SER A 186 1.47 7.49 -11.46
N VAL A 187 1.10 6.26 -11.08
CA VAL A 187 0.80 5.17 -12.02
C VAL A 187 -0.40 5.51 -12.90
N CYS A 188 -1.47 6.12 -12.35
CA CYS A 188 -2.62 6.55 -13.15
C CYS A 188 -2.21 7.49 -14.30
N VAL A 189 -1.12 8.24 -14.15
CA VAL A 189 -0.60 9.15 -15.19
C VAL A 189 0.39 8.46 -16.11
N SER A 190 1.33 7.67 -15.57
CA SER A 190 2.41 7.06 -16.36
C SER A 190 2.02 5.75 -17.06
N ASP A 191 0.98 5.07 -16.58
CA ASP A 191 0.44 3.85 -17.17
C ASP A 191 -1.10 3.84 -17.15
N PRO A 192 -1.76 4.66 -17.99
CA PRO A 192 -3.23 4.76 -18.01
C PRO A 192 -3.96 3.45 -18.35
N THR A 193 -3.22 2.46 -18.87
CA THR A 193 -3.74 1.13 -19.23
C THR A 193 -3.54 0.09 -18.13
N TYR A 194 -2.92 0.47 -17.01
CA TYR A 194 -2.66 -0.43 -15.90
C TYR A 194 -3.98 -0.86 -15.23
N ASP A 195 -4.11 -2.16 -14.92
CA ASP A 195 -5.24 -2.65 -14.13
C ASP A 195 -5.03 -2.31 -12.65
N HIS A 196 -5.76 -1.29 -12.19
CA HIS A 196 -5.65 -0.78 -10.84
C HIS A 196 -6.37 -1.63 -9.78
N SER A 197 -7.13 -2.67 -10.14
CA SER A 197 -7.94 -3.45 -9.19
C SER A 197 -7.08 -4.04 -8.07
N GLN A 198 -6.04 -4.80 -8.44
CA GLN A 198 -5.12 -5.43 -7.49
C GLN A 198 -4.38 -4.39 -6.65
N LEU A 199 -3.85 -3.34 -7.30
CA LEU A 199 -3.07 -2.31 -6.61
C LEU A 199 -3.92 -1.56 -5.59
N ARG A 200 -5.14 -1.18 -5.97
CA ARG A 200 -6.12 -0.52 -5.10
C ARG A 200 -6.44 -1.38 -3.89
N GLY A 201 -6.76 -2.65 -4.09
CA GLY A 201 -7.08 -3.57 -3.00
C GLY A 201 -5.94 -3.74 -2.01
N VAL A 202 -4.69 -3.87 -2.50
CA VAL A 202 -3.50 -3.98 -1.64
C VAL A 202 -3.25 -2.71 -0.84
N ILE A 203 -3.40 -1.53 -1.46
CA ILE A 203 -3.24 -0.24 -0.76
C ILE A 203 -4.32 -0.07 0.30
N ASP A 204 -5.58 -0.36 -0.04
CA ASP A 204 -6.70 -0.25 0.88
C ASP A 204 -6.48 -1.16 2.10
N TYR A 205 -6.17 -2.43 1.86
CA TYR A 205 -5.94 -3.43 2.90
C TYR A 205 -4.82 -3.04 3.86
N ASN A 206 -3.65 -2.62 3.33
CA ASN A 206 -2.51 -2.24 4.16
C ASN A 206 -2.75 -0.91 4.89
N SER A 207 -3.50 0.03 4.32
CA SER A 207 -3.91 1.25 5.02
C SER A 207 -4.74 0.93 6.27
N GLN A 208 -5.62 -0.08 6.21
CA GLN A 208 -6.38 -0.55 7.38
C GLN A 208 -5.48 -1.17 8.44
N ARG A 209 -4.50 -1.99 8.01
CA ARG A 209 -3.54 -2.62 8.93
C ARG A 209 -2.75 -1.58 9.72
N VAL A 210 -2.22 -0.56 9.03
CA VAL A 210 -1.51 0.56 9.67
C VAL A 210 -2.42 1.27 10.67
N MET A 211 -3.64 1.60 10.27
CA MET A 211 -4.56 2.35 11.13
C MET A 211 -5.03 1.56 12.34
N LYS A 212 -5.19 0.25 12.21
CA LYS A 212 -5.46 -0.62 13.36
C LYS A 212 -4.34 -0.55 14.40
N ILE A 213 -3.08 -0.68 13.97
CA ILE A 213 -1.92 -0.61 14.87
C ILE A 213 -1.85 0.78 15.53
N TRP A 214 -2.07 1.84 14.76
CA TRP A 214 -2.09 3.21 15.29
C TRP A 214 -3.21 3.44 16.31
N GLN A 215 -4.44 3.02 16.02
CA GLN A 215 -5.57 3.19 16.94
C GLN A 215 -5.34 2.48 18.27
N GLU A 216 -4.79 1.26 18.22
CA GLU A 216 -4.43 0.50 19.43
C GLU A 216 -3.33 1.22 20.24
N LEU A 217 -2.32 1.79 19.57
CA LEU A 217 -1.28 2.58 20.22
C LEU A 217 -1.83 3.88 20.83
N ASP A 218 -2.64 4.63 20.09
CA ASP A 218 -3.18 5.90 20.56
C ASP A 218 -4.12 5.69 21.76
N ALA A 219 -4.94 4.64 21.73
CA ALA A 219 -5.81 4.24 22.84
C ALA A 219 -5.04 3.80 24.10
N SER A 220 -3.78 3.38 23.97
CA SER A 220 -2.93 3.03 25.13
C SER A 220 -2.50 4.24 25.97
N GLY A 221 -2.63 5.46 25.42
CA GLY A 221 -2.18 6.69 26.08
C GLY A 221 -0.67 6.93 26.03
N ALA A 222 0.07 6.19 25.20
CA ALA A 222 1.49 6.42 24.98
C ALA A 222 1.77 7.87 24.49
N ASP A 223 2.88 8.44 24.95
CA ASP A 223 3.29 9.80 24.58
C ASP A 223 4.82 9.99 24.59
N ASP A 224 5.53 9.21 23.77
CA ASP A 224 6.93 9.51 23.44
C ASP A 224 7.06 10.37 22.18
N THR A 225 8.31 10.67 21.83
CA THR A 225 8.65 11.50 20.68
C THR A 225 8.08 10.98 19.36
N HIS A 226 8.08 9.67 19.13
CA HIS A 226 7.57 9.11 17.88
C HIS A 226 6.05 9.11 17.83
N VAL A 227 5.37 8.88 18.95
CA VAL A 227 3.90 9.03 19.02
C VAL A 227 3.48 10.47 18.70
N ARG A 228 4.17 11.47 19.25
CA ARG A 228 3.91 12.88 18.90
C ARG A 228 4.19 13.19 17.43
N GLN A 229 5.23 12.61 16.85
CA GLN A 229 5.52 12.73 15.42
C GLN A 229 4.41 12.11 14.56
N ILE A 230 3.88 10.95 14.95
CA ILE A 230 2.74 10.33 14.26
C ILE A 230 1.52 11.24 14.30
N ARG A 231 1.16 11.76 15.49
CA ARG A 231 0.02 12.69 15.62
C ARG A 231 0.19 13.93 14.75
N ALA A 232 1.37 14.55 14.78
CA ALA A 232 1.68 15.72 13.95
C ALA A 232 1.62 15.39 12.44
N TYR A 233 2.11 14.22 12.03
CA TYR A 233 2.06 13.77 10.64
C TYR A 233 0.62 13.51 10.18
N LEU A 234 -0.18 12.83 10.99
CA LEU A 234 -1.60 12.58 10.70
C LEU A 234 -2.41 13.87 10.66
N GLU A 235 -2.10 14.84 11.52
CA GLU A 235 -2.71 16.16 11.47
C GLU A 235 -2.35 16.89 10.17
N ALA A 236 -1.07 16.91 9.79
CA ALA A 236 -0.62 17.47 8.52
C ALA A 236 -1.31 16.79 7.32
N TRP A 237 -1.51 15.47 7.38
CA TRP A 237 -2.28 14.74 6.39
C TRP A 237 -3.74 15.19 6.35
N ARG A 238 -4.44 15.30 7.49
CA ARG A 238 -5.89 15.57 7.55
C ARG A 238 -6.25 17.01 7.20
N THR A 239 -5.52 17.98 7.75
CA THR A 239 -5.91 19.39 7.71
C THR A 239 -5.00 20.24 6.83
N GLY A 240 -3.80 19.75 6.48
CA GLY A 240 -2.85 20.47 5.64
C GLY A 240 -3.39 20.76 4.25
N THR A 241 -3.24 21.99 3.77
CA THR A 241 -3.67 22.39 2.41
C THR A 241 -2.81 21.74 1.34
N GLU A 242 -1.51 21.54 1.59
CA GLU A 242 -0.60 20.89 0.64
C GLU A 242 -0.98 19.42 0.37
N ALA A 243 -1.66 18.77 1.32
CA ALA A 243 -2.08 17.38 1.21
C ALA A 243 -3.47 17.21 0.56
N ALA A 244 -4.19 18.31 0.28
CA ALA A 244 -5.57 18.26 -0.19
C ALA A 244 -5.76 17.48 -1.51
N GLU A 245 -4.85 17.66 -2.48
CA GLU A 245 -4.90 16.93 -3.75
C GLU A 245 -4.73 15.42 -3.53
N LEU A 246 -3.76 15.04 -2.70
CA LEU A 246 -3.44 13.63 -2.45
C LEU A 246 -4.54 12.95 -1.62
N ARG A 247 -5.15 13.66 -0.67
CA ARG A 247 -6.35 13.21 0.06
C ARG A 247 -7.53 12.98 -0.87
N ALA A 248 -7.82 13.95 -1.74
CA ALA A 248 -8.91 13.84 -2.70
C ALA A 248 -8.70 12.64 -3.62
N PHE A 249 -7.47 12.48 -4.14
CA PHE A 249 -7.12 11.29 -4.91
C PHE A 249 -7.30 10.00 -4.12
N ALA A 250 -6.83 9.92 -2.86
CA ALA A 250 -6.99 8.73 -2.04
C ALA A 250 -8.46 8.35 -1.87
N LYS A 251 -9.32 9.34 -1.58
CA LYS A 251 -10.75 9.15 -1.40
C LYS A 251 -11.42 8.63 -2.68
N ASP A 252 -11.11 9.23 -3.83
CA ASP A 252 -11.67 8.81 -5.11
C ASP A 252 -11.14 7.45 -5.54
N TYR A 253 -9.84 7.20 -5.33
CA TYR A 253 -9.17 5.98 -5.74
C TYR A 253 -9.56 4.78 -4.89
N LEU A 254 -9.73 4.95 -3.58
CA LEU A 254 -10.06 3.87 -2.64
C LEU A 254 -11.56 3.80 -2.31
N GLY A 255 -12.35 4.80 -2.72
CA GLY A 255 -13.77 4.91 -2.40
C GLY A 255 -14.06 5.36 -0.96
N ARG A 256 -13.02 5.72 -0.19
CA ARG A 256 -13.14 6.19 1.21
C ARG A 256 -11.90 6.97 1.64
N SER A 257 -12.06 7.75 2.70
CA SER A 257 -10.93 8.39 3.35
C SER A 257 -10.02 7.39 4.07
N VAL A 258 -8.76 7.75 4.18
CA VAL A 258 -7.71 6.97 4.86
C VAL A 258 -7.02 7.82 5.91
N LEU A 259 -6.32 7.18 6.83
CA LEU A 259 -5.58 7.85 7.91
C LEU A 259 -6.44 8.70 8.87
N GLY A 260 -7.75 8.40 8.95
CA GLY A 260 -8.66 8.97 9.94
C GLY A 260 -9.16 10.38 9.61
N GLU A 261 -9.36 10.69 8.33
CA GLU A 261 -10.24 11.82 7.94
C GLU A 261 -11.73 11.49 8.13
#